data_AF-A0A8T4TET3-F1
#
_entry.id   AF-A0A8T4TET3-F1
#
_cell.length_a   1.000
_cell.length_b   1.000
_cell.length_c   1.000
_cell.angle_alpha   90.00
_cell.angle_beta   90.00
_cell.angle_gamma   90.00
#
_symmetry.space_group_name_H-M   'P 1'
#
loop_
_entity.id
_entity.type
_entity.pdbx_description
1 polymer ?
#
loop_
_entity_poly.entity_id
_entity_poly.type
_entity_poly.pdbx_seq_one_letter_code
_entity_poly.pdbx_strand_id
1 'polypeptide(L)'
;MTPIEIFAWVVVVVSLIKILVILKNPERWIDIIEVVWKNPKAFVVVSLVLAGIVFYQLLQEISIVQIFGVILFVVLISAAGMAVYSKEVLQLGRKLLKEKNIARKAWLSILIWVLLIILVIKELI
;
A
#
# COMPACT_ATOMS: atom_id res chain seq x y z
N MET A 1 9.79 16.89 15.91
CA MET A 1 9.25 15.59 15.52
C MET A 1 10.07 15.07 14.36
N THR A 2 10.57 13.85 14.44
CA THR A 2 11.32 13.23 13.33
C THR A 2 10.38 12.92 12.16
N PRO A 3 10.87 12.79 10.91
CA PRO A 3 10.06 12.35 9.78
C PRO A 3 9.25 11.07 10.07
N ILE A 4 9.87 10.09 10.74
CA ILE A 4 9.21 8.83 11.09
C ILE A 4 8.07 9.03 12.10
N GLU A 5 8.22 9.93 13.07
CA GLU A 5 7.14 10.30 14.00
C GLU A 5 5.98 10.98 13.27
N ILE A 6 6.27 11.87 12.32
CA ILE A 6 5.25 12.54 11.52
C ILE A 6 4.46 11.51 10.71
N PHE A 7 5.15 10.56 10.06
CA PHE A 7 4.49 9.49 9.30
C PHE A 7 3.62 8.60 10.19
N ALA A 8 4.11 8.25 11.38
CA ALA A 8 3.33 7.50 12.35
C ALA A 8 2.05 8.26 12.75
N TRP A 9 2.15 9.56 13.03
CA TRP A 9 0.99 10.39 13.35
C TRP A 9 -0.02 10.49 12.21
N VAL A 10 0.44 10.64 10.96
CA VAL A 10 -0.44 10.61 9.78
C VAL A 10 -1.21 9.29 9.72
N VAL A 11 -0.52 8.16 9.87
CA VAL A 11 -1.17 6.83 9.85
C VAL A 11 -2.16 6.67 11.00
N VAL A 12 -1.81 7.11 12.21
CA VAL A 12 -2.70 7.06 13.39
C VAL A 12 -3.96 7.86 13.14
N VAL A 13 -3.84 9.13 12.74
CA VAL A 13 -4.99 10.01 12.52
C VAL A 13 -5.90 9.48 11.43
N VAL A 14 -5.33 9.09 10.28
CA VAL A 14 -6.12 8.54 9.15
C VAL A 14 -6.80 7.23 9.55
N SER A 15 -6.12 6.35 10.28
CA SER A 15 -6.69 5.06 10.70
C SER A 15 -7.81 5.24 11.72
N LEU A 16 -7.65 6.14 12.69
CA LEU A 16 -8.70 6.46 13.66
C LEU A 16 -9.93 7.04 12.97
N ILE A 17 -9.75 8.01 12.06
CA ILE A 17 -10.86 8.58 11.28
C ILE A 17 -11.55 7.46 10.48
N LYS A 18 -10.78 6.64 9.76
CA LYS A 18 -11.31 5.53 8.96
C LYS A 18 -12.13 4.56 9.81
N ILE A 19 -11.62 4.12 10.95
CA ILE A 19 -12.32 3.19 11.86
C ILE A 19 -13.61 3.84 12.36
N LEU A 20 -13.56 5.09 12.83
CA LEU A 20 -14.75 5.80 13.31
C LEU A 20 -15.82 5.96 12.22
N VAL A 21 -15.42 6.25 10.98
CA VAL A 21 -16.34 6.35 9.85
C VAL A 21 -16.96 4.99 9.55
N ILE A 22 -16.15 3.93 9.41
CA ILE A 22 -16.64 2.57 9.09
C ILE A 22 -17.60 2.05 10.18
N LEU A 23 -17.28 2.27 11.46
CA LEU A 23 -18.14 1.83 12.56
C LEU A 23 -19.48 2.57 12.61
N LYS A 24 -19.52 3.86 12.22
CA LYS A 24 -20.75 4.65 12.21
C LYS A 24 -21.58 4.43 10.93
N ASN A 25 -20.92 4.39 9.78
CA ASN A 25 -21.55 4.23 8.48
C ASN A 25 -20.50 3.73 7.45
N PRO A 26 -20.49 2.43 7.12
CA PRO A 26 -19.52 1.87 6.18
C PRO A 26 -19.72 2.37 4.74
N GLU A 27 -20.93 2.73 4.33
CA GLU A 27 -21.21 3.24 2.98
C GLU A 27 -20.53 4.59 2.74
N ARG A 28 -20.52 5.47 3.75
CA ARG A 28 -19.80 6.76 3.66
C ARG A 28 -18.31 6.59 3.38
N TRP A 29 -17.71 5.52 3.91
CA TRP A 29 -16.31 5.25 3.63
C TRP A 29 -16.09 4.88 2.14
N ILE A 30 -17.04 4.16 1.55
CA ILE A 30 -17.02 3.85 0.11
C ILE A 30 -17.16 5.12 -0.72
N ASP A 31 -18.08 6.03 -0.38
CA ASP A 31 -18.24 7.31 -1.07
C ASP A 31 -16.94 8.13 -1.10
N ILE A 32 -16.22 8.17 0.03
CA ILE A 32 -14.92 8.85 0.13
C ILE A 32 -13.91 8.19 -0.80
N ILE A 33 -13.82 6.86 -0.81
CA ILE A 33 -12.91 6.13 -1.69
C ILE A 33 -13.24 6.39 -3.16
N GLU A 34 -14.52 6.39 -3.52
CA GLU A 34 -14.94 6.67 -4.89
C GLU A 34 -14.46 8.05 -5.35
N VAL A 35 -14.59 9.08 -4.51
CA VAL A 35 -14.09 10.43 -4.84
C VAL A 35 -12.59 10.43 -5.11
N VAL A 36 -11.81 9.74 -4.27
CA VAL A 36 -10.34 9.65 -4.46
C VAL A 36 -10.01 8.88 -5.74
N TRP A 37 -10.79 7.86 -6.07
CA TRP A 37 -10.54 6.97 -7.20
C TRP A 37 -11.20 7.44 -8.51
N LYS A 38 -11.98 8.53 -8.51
CA LYS A 38 -12.57 9.15 -9.72
C LYS A 38 -11.52 9.47 -10.79
N ASN A 39 -10.28 9.76 -10.38
CA ASN A 39 -9.18 10.05 -11.30
C ASN A 39 -7.98 9.09 -11.06
N PRO A 40 -8.05 7.84 -11.52
CA PRO A 40 -7.05 6.82 -11.21
C PRO A 40 -5.63 7.21 -11.63
N LYS A 41 -5.48 7.90 -12.78
CA LYS A 41 -4.16 8.36 -13.26
C LYS A 41 -3.54 9.39 -12.32
N ALA A 42 -4.32 10.41 -11.92
CA ALA A 42 -3.86 11.42 -10.97
C ALA A 42 -3.52 10.78 -9.63
N PHE A 43 -4.37 9.87 -9.15
CA PHE A 43 -4.15 9.15 -7.91
C PHE A 43 -2.85 8.33 -7.93
N VAL A 44 -2.57 7.62 -9.03
CA VAL A 44 -1.30 6.88 -9.20
C VAL A 44 -0.11 7.82 -9.16
N VAL A 45 -0.12 8.92 -9.91
CA VAL A 45 1.00 9.87 -9.93
C VAL A 45 1.25 10.47 -8.55
N VAL A 46 0.21 10.96 -7.87
CA VAL A 46 0.32 11.53 -6.53
C VAL A 46 0.83 10.48 -5.54
N SER A 47 0.30 9.26 -5.60
CA SER A 47 0.73 8.17 -4.70
C SER A 47 2.18 7.79 -4.91
N LEU A 48 2.67 7.75 -6.16
CA LEU A 48 4.06 7.43 -6.45
C LEU A 48 5.02 8.52 -6.01
N VAL A 49 4.66 9.79 -6.21
CA VAL A 49 5.45 10.93 -5.73
C VAL A 49 5.55 10.90 -4.20
N LEU A 50 4.41 10.75 -3.52
CA LEU A 50 4.39 10.66 -2.06
C LEU A 50 5.15 9.42 -1.55
N ALA A 51 5.00 8.27 -2.21
CA ALA A 51 5.74 7.06 -1.85
C ALA A 51 7.25 7.27 -1.98
N GLY A 52 7.72 7.93 -3.05
CA GLY A 52 9.14 8.27 -3.22
C GLY A 52 9.66 9.21 -2.14
N ILE A 53 8.89 10.24 -1.78
CA ILE A 53 9.25 11.18 -0.70
C ILE A 53 9.33 10.45 0.64
N VAL A 54 8.30 9.68 0.99
CA VAL A 54 8.26 8.91 2.25
C VAL A 54 9.40 7.91 2.30
N PHE A 55 9.64 7.16 1.22
CA PHE A 55 10.72 6.18 1.14
C PHE A 55 12.10 6.83 1.33
N TYR A 56 12.36 7.95 0.65
CA TYR A 56 13.62 8.69 0.81
C TYR A 56 13.84 9.13 2.26
N GLN A 57 12.81 9.68 2.90
CA GLN A 57 12.88 10.12 4.30
C GLN A 57 13.04 8.95 5.27
N LEU A 58 12.37 7.82 5.02
CA LEU A 58 12.52 6.61 5.84
C LEU A 58 13.96 6.08 5.78
N LEU A 59 14.60 6.10 4.60
CA LEU A 59 15.99 5.67 4.46
C LEU A 59 17.01 6.54 5.22
N GLN A 60 16.63 7.74 5.67
CA GLN A 60 17.49 8.56 6.55
C GLN A 60 17.42 8.13 8.02
N GLU A 61 16.37 7.40 8.41
CA GLU A 61 16.07 7.07 9.80
C GLU A 61 16.18 5.56 10.09
N ILE A 62 15.83 4.73 9.11
CA ILE A 62 15.81 3.26 9.23
C ILE A 62 16.39 2.60 7.98
N SER A 63 16.96 1.41 8.14
CA SER A 63 17.51 0.65 7.02
C SER A 63 16.41 0.05 6.15
N ILE A 64 16.74 -0.21 4.88
CA ILE A 64 15.79 -0.88 3.96
C ILE A 64 15.39 -2.28 4.45
N VAL A 65 16.26 -2.95 5.20
CA VAL A 65 15.97 -4.25 5.84
C VAL A 65 14.88 -4.08 6.91
N GLN A 66 14.96 -3.03 7.73
CA GLN A 66 13.91 -2.71 8.72
C GLN A 66 12.58 -2.37 8.04
N ILE A 67 12.60 -1.62 6.93
CA ILE A 67 11.41 -1.35 6.12
C ILE A 67 10.76 -2.66 5.66
N PHE A 68 11.55 -3.60 5.12
CA PHE A 68 11.05 -4.90 4.67
C PHE A 68 10.52 -5.78 5.82
N GLY A 69 11.12 -5.68 7.01
CA GLY A 69 10.58 -6.32 8.21
C GLY A 69 9.17 -5.82 8.57
N VAL A 70 8.95 -4.51 8.50
CA VAL A 70 7.61 -3.91 8.70
C VAL A 70 6.65 -4.31 7.59
N ILE A 71 7.10 -4.34 6.32
CA ILE A 71 6.29 -4.79 5.19
C ILE A 71 5.82 -6.24 5.41
N LEU A 72 6.71 -7.14 5.84
CA LEU A 72 6.34 -8.53 6.15
C LEU A 72 5.24 -8.59 7.21
N PHE A 73 5.40 -7.84 8.30
CA PHE A 73 4.39 -7.74 9.35
C PHE A 73 3.02 -7.27 8.81
N VAL A 74 3.01 -6.20 8.01
CA VAL A 74 1.78 -5.66 7.41
C VAL A 74 1.14 -6.66 6.44
N VAL A 75 1.94 -7.37 5.63
CA VAL A 75 1.45 -8.39 4.69
C VAL A 75 0.78 -9.53 5.45
N LEU A 76 1.36 -10.00 6.56
CA LEU A 76 0.78 -11.09 7.36
C LEU A 76 -0.56 -10.71 8.00
N ILE A 77 -0.66 -9.51 8.59
CA ILE A 77 -1.93 -9.01 9.13
C ILE A 77 -2.97 -8.82 8.02
N SER A 78 -2.56 -8.25 6.88
CA SER A 78 -3.44 -8.04 5.73
C SER A 78 -3.96 -9.37 5.18
N ALA A 79 -3.09 -10.38 5.10
CA ALA A 79 -3.47 -11.73 4.67
C ALA A 79 -4.50 -12.35 5.61
N ALA A 80 -4.32 -12.21 6.93
CA ALA A 80 -5.30 -12.68 7.92
C ALA A 80 -6.68 -12.01 7.73
N GLY A 81 -6.71 -10.69 7.50
CA GLY A 81 -7.95 -9.96 7.23
C GLY A 81 -8.63 -10.37 5.92
N MET A 82 -7.85 -10.55 4.84
CA MET A 82 -8.37 -10.97 3.54
C MET A 82 -8.84 -12.43 3.53
N ALA A 83 -8.24 -13.30 4.34
CA ALA A 83 -8.61 -14.71 4.41
C ALA A 83 -10.08 -14.93 4.83
N VAL A 84 -10.64 -14.03 5.64
CA VAL A 84 -12.07 -14.03 6.01
C VAL A 84 -12.97 -13.93 4.77
N TYR A 85 -12.51 -13.27 3.71
CA TYR A 85 -13.21 -13.07 2.43
C TYR A 85 -12.53 -13.83 1.28
N SER A 86 -11.98 -15.02 1.58
CA SER A 86 -11.15 -15.79 0.64
C SER A 86 -11.85 -16.10 -0.68
N LYS A 87 -13.17 -16.34 -0.71
CA LYS A 87 -13.92 -16.65 -1.94
C LYS A 87 -13.93 -15.45 -2.88
N GLU A 88 -14.23 -14.28 -2.36
CA GLU A 88 -14.30 -13.01 -3.10
C GLU A 88 -12.92 -12.63 -3.63
N VAL A 89 -11.88 -12.76 -2.79
CA VAL A 89 -10.49 -12.49 -3.17
C VAL A 89 -10.02 -13.44 -4.29
N LEU A 90 -10.30 -14.73 -4.18
CA LEU A 90 -9.95 -15.71 -5.22
C LEU A 90 -10.72 -15.46 -6.52
N GLN A 91 -11.99 -15.07 -6.44
CA GLN A 91 -12.79 -14.72 -7.60
C GLN A 91 -12.23 -13.47 -8.32
N LEU A 92 -11.86 -12.44 -7.55
CA LEU A 92 -11.19 -11.26 -8.07
C LEU A 92 -9.88 -11.63 -8.78
N GLY A 93 -9.04 -12.44 -8.15
CA GLY A 93 -7.78 -12.92 -8.75
C GLY A 93 -8.00 -13.65 -10.08
N ARG A 94 -8.97 -14.58 -10.14
CA ARG A 94 -9.34 -15.28 -11.38
C ARG A 94 -9.84 -14.34 -12.46
N LYS A 95 -10.59 -13.30 -12.09
CA LYS A 95 -11.08 -12.26 -13.03
C LYS A 95 -9.91 -11.47 -13.61
N LEU A 96 -8.96 -11.05 -12.77
CA LEU A 96 -7.78 -10.30 -13.18
C LEU A 96 -6.86 -11.13 -14.09
N LEU A 97 -6.66 -12.42 -13.82
CA LEU A 97 -5.83 -13.30 -14.66
C LEU A 97 -6.39 -13.53 -16.08
N LYS A 98 -7.71 -13.43 -16.26
CA LYS A 98 -8.33 -13.49 -17.59
C LYS A 98 -8.03 -12.25 -18.44
N GLU A 99 -7.52 -11.19 -17.82
CA GLU A 99 -7.15 -9.97 -18.52
C GLU A 99 -5.79 -10.12 -19.21
N LYS A 100 -5.81 -10.19 -20.55
CA LYS A 100 -4.62 -10.48 -21.39
C LYS A 100 -3.42 -9.54 -21.17
N ASN A 101 -3.65 -8.35 -20.62
CA ASN A 101 -2.64 -7.30 -20.48
C ASN A 101 -2.33 -6.92 -19.03
N ILE A 102 -2.60 -7.81 -18.06
CA ILE A 102 -2.38 -7.50 -16.64
C ILE A 102 -0.93 -7.10 -16.32
N ALA A 103 0.05 -7.82 -16.87
CA ALA A 103 1.47 -7.50 -16.69
C ALA A 103 1.81 -6.12 -17.26
N ARG A 104 1.24 -5.76 -18.41
CA ARG A 104 1.40 -4.42 -19.02
C ARG A 104 0.68 -3.33 -18.24
N LYS A 105 -0.36 -3.62 -17.46
CA LYS A 105 -0.99 -2.65 -16.56
C LYS A 105 -0.22 -2.48 -15.26
N ALA A 106 0.37 -3.56 -14.76
CA ALA A 106 1.11 -3.59 -13.50
C ALA A 106 2.62 -3.33 -13.63
N TRP A 107 3.14 -3.15 -14.85
CA TRP A 107 4.58 -3.04 -15.15
C TRP A 107 5.35 -2.08 -14.23
N LEU A 108 4.76 -0.92 -13.92
CA LEU A 108 5.39 0.10 -13.08
C LEU A 108 5.53 -0.38 -11.64
N SER A 109 4.48 -1.02 -11.10
CA SER A 109 4.53 -1.65 -9.78
C SER A 109 5.57 -2.77 -9.74
N ILE A 110 5.61 -3.62 -10.78
CA ILE A 110 6.59 -4.70 -10.90
C ILE A 110 8.02 -4.13 -10.89
N LEU A 111 8.29 -3.07 -11.67
CA LEU A 111 9.60 -2.44 -11.73
C LEU A 111 10.04 -1.87 -10.38
N ILE A 112 9.13 -1.20 -9.67
CA ILE A 112 9.38 -0.67 -8.32
C ILE A 112 9.74 -1.81 -7.36
N TRP A 113 8.97 -2.90 -7.37
CA TRP A 113 9.26 -4.07 -6.53
C TRP A 113 10.61 -4.70 -6.83
N VAL A 114 10.96 -4.87 -8.11
CA VAL A 114 12.27 -5.39 -8.51
C VAL A 114 13.39 -4.49 -8.00
N LEU A 115 13.26 -3.17 -8.13
CA LEU A 115 14.24 -2.21 -7.60
C LEU A 115 14.41 -2.35 -6.08
N LEU A 116 13.30 -2.39 -5.33
CA LEU A 116 13.32 -2.52 -3.87
C LEU A 116 13.96 -3.84 -3.42
N ILE A 117 13.66 -4.95 -4.10
CA ILE A 117 14.26 -6.25 -3.82
C ILE A 117 15.78 -6.20 -4.04
N ILE A 118 16.24 -5.63 -5.16
CA ILE A 118 17.68 -5.49 -5.44
C ILE A 118 18.37 -4.68 -4.34
N LEU A 119 17.76 -3.58 -3.89
CA LEU A 119 18.32 -2.74 -2.83
C LEU A 119 18.45 -3.50 -1.50
N VAL A 120 17.44 -4.26 -1.09
CA VAL A 120 17.51 -5.07 0.14
C VAL A 120 18.55 -6.17 0.04
N ILE A 121 18.61 -6.86 -1.10
CA ILE A 121 19.60 -7.94 -1.31
C ILE A 121 21.02 -7.38 -1.18
N LYS A 122 21.29 -6.19 -1.73
CA LYS A 122 22.59 -5.52 -1.60
C LYS A 122 22.96 -5.12 -0.17
N GLU A 123 21.96 -4.86 0.67
CA GLU A 123 22.18 -4.52 2.08
C GLU A 123 22.40 -5.78 2.94
N LEU A 124 21.86 -6.93 2.51
CA LEU A 124 21.95 -8.21 3.22
C LEU A 124 23.22 -9.01 2.92
N ILE A 125 23.86 -8.76 1.79
CA ILE A 125 25.05 -9.48 1.30
C ILE A 125 26.25 -8.54 1.36
#